data_AF-A0AA38UH26-F1
#
_entry.id   AF-A0AA38UH26-F1
#
_cell.length_a   1.000
_cell.length_b   1.000
_cell.length_c   1.000
_cell.angle_alpha   90.00
_cell.angle_beta   90.00
_cell.angle_gamma   90.00
#
_symmetry.space_group_name_H-M   'P 1'
#
loop_
_entity.id
_entity.type
_entity.pdbx_description
1 polymer ?
#
loop_
_entity_poly.entity_id
_entity_poly.type
_entity_poly.pdbx_seq_one_letter_code
_entity_poly.pdbx_strand_id
1 'polypeptide(L)'
;MIAWYRSEGDQEGLQFWTYISDSLNLLTYEGMSNEETGFDEDTGESLKFVSRPLYRHEAFGVLFKYVDSVPTSYPDLFHRTGTKRWKRIVTPFYTAREAPAHLPSSFYRDGY
;
A
#
# COMPACT_ATOMS: atom_id res chain seq x y z
N MET A 1 3.41 12.94 6.68
CA MET A 1 3.46 12.20 7.95
C MET A 1 4.78 12.38 8.69
N ILE A 2 5.92 11.88 8.20
CA ILE A 2 7.24 12.02 8.89
C ILE A 2 7.54 13.46 9.33
N ALA A 3 7.42 14.44 8.43
CA ALA A 3 7.67 15.84 8.74
C ALA A 3 6.71 16.42 9.80
N TRP A 4 5.46 15.95 9.83
CA TRP A 4 4.44 16.38 10.79
C TRP A 4 4.72 15.81 12.18
N TYR A 5 4.95 14.50 12.31
CA TYR A 5 5.34 13.91 13.60
C TYR A 5 6.67 14.46 14.13
N ARG A 6 7.60 14.81 13.23
CA ARG A 6 8.83 15.51 13.60
C ARG A 6 8.56 16.90 14.18
N SER A 7 7.61 17.67 13.62
CA SER A 7 7.27 19.00 14.16
C SER A 7 6.53 18.93 15.49
N GLU A 8 5.73 17.88 15.70
CA GLU A 8 5.02 17.64 16.97
C GLU A 8 5.93 17.05 18.07
N GLY A 9 7.17 16.67 17.74
CA GLY A 9 8.10 16.04 18.68
C GLY A 9 7.75 14.59 19.04
N ASP A 10 6.75 14.00 18.41
CA ASP A 10 6.31 12.63 18.64
C ASP A 10 7.28 11.64 17.96
N GLN A 11 8.12 11.02 18.79
CA GLN A 11 9.14 10.07 18.37
C GLN A 11 8.54 8.73 17.94
N GLU A 12 7.43 8.30 18.52
CA GLU A 12 6.81 7.01 18.20
C GLU A 12 6.19 7.07 16.81
N GLY A 13 5.40 8.12 16.54
CA GLY A 13 4.85 8.36 15.22
C GLY A 13 5.94 8.55 14.16
N LEU A 14 7.03 9.24 14.50
CA LEU A 14 8.17 9.40 13.61
C LEU A 14 8.80 8.05 13.26
N GLN A 15 9.13 7.23 14.25
CA GLN A 15 9.72 5.91 14.03
C GLN A 15 8.82 5.01 13.20
N PHE A 16 7.52 4.99 13.52
CA PHE A 16 6.53 4.20 12.78
C PHE A 16 6.47 4.61 11.30
N TRP A 17 6.34 5.90 11.00
CA TRP A 17 6.24 6.37 9.62
C TRP A 17 7.55 6.25 8.84
N THR A 18 8.70 6.36 9.51
CA THR A 18 10.00 6.03 8.93
C THR A 18 10.07 4.54 8.57
N TYR A 19 9.71 3.65 9.48
CA TYR A 19 9.70 2.21 9.22
C TYR A 19 8.80 1.83 8.03
N ILE A 20 7.60 2.43 7.94
CA ILE A 20 6.72 2.24 6.79
C ILE A 20 7.40 2.71 5.51
N SER A 21 7.93 3.93 5.50
CA SER A 21 8.58 4.50 4.32
C SER A 21 9.75 3.62 3.85
N ASP A 22 10.59 3.16 4.76
CA ASP A 22 11.74 2.32 4.45
C ASP A 22 11.31 0.96 3.90
N SER A 23 10.28 0.36 4.51
CA SER A 23 9.72 -0.92 4.05
C SER A 23 9.14 -0.82 2.63
N LEU A 24 8.43 0.28 2.33
CA LEU A 24 7.88 0.53 1.00
C LEU A 24 8.95 0.81 -0.04
N ASN A 25 10.03 1.49 0.34
CA ASN A 25 11.17 1.74 -0.53
C ASN A 25 11.91 0.44 -0.89
N LEU A 26 12.01 -0.51 0.05
CA LEU A 26 12.62 -1.81 -0.20
C LEU A 26 11.79 -2.67 -1.17
N LEU A 27 10.45 -2.64 -1.09
CA LEU A 27 9.60 -3.43 -1.98
C LEU A 27 9.76 -3.09 -3.47
N THR A 28 10.17 -1.85 -3.78
CA THR A 28 10.32 -1.32 -5.15
C THR A 28 9.14 -1.67 -6.07
N TYR A 29 9.34 -1.87 -7.37
CA TYR A 29 8.27 -2.27 -8.29
C TYR A 29 7.85 -3.74 -8.10
N GLU A 30 8.81 -4.61 -7.78
CA GLU A 30 8.64 -6.06 -7.76
C GLU A 30 7.72 -6.50 -6.62
N GLY A 31 7.81 -5.80 -5.48
CA GLY A 31 7.02 -6.00 -4.27
C GLY A 31 5.71 -5.25 -4.21
N MET A 32 5.40 -4.42 -5.21
CA MET A 32 4.12 -3.71 -5.27
C MET A 32 3.01 -4.58 -5.89
N SER A 33 1.77 -4.25 -5.55
CA SER A 33 0.61 -4.95 -6.12
C SER A 33 0.48 -4.67 -7.61
N ASN A 34 -0.03 -5.62 -8.38
CA ASN A 34 -0.39 -5.39 -9.77
C ASN A 34 -1.79 -4.78 -9.84
N GLU A 35 -1.99 -3.86 -10.77
CA GLU A 35 -3.25 -3.13 -10.93
C GLU A 35 -3.80 -3.30 -12.34
N GLU A 36 -5.04 -3.77 -12.43
CA GLU A 36 -5.78 -3.84 -13.67
C GLU A 36 -6.96 -2.86 -13.61
N THR A 37 -7.26 -2.23 -14.74
CA THR A 37 -8.40 -1.31 -14.84
C THR A 37 -9.60 -2.07 -15.35
N GLY A 38 -10.74 -1.94 -14.68
CA GLY A 38 -12.02 -2.40 -15.19
C GLY A 38 -13.13 -1.44 -14.85
N PHE A 39 -14.37 -1.91 -14.95
CA PHE A 39 -15.56 -1.12 -14.71
C PHE A 39 -16.52 -1.88 -13.80
N ASP A 40 -17.23 -1.15 -12.96
CA ASP A 40 -18.33 -1.65 -12.16
C ASP A 40 -19.55 -1.79 -13.09
N GLU A 41 -20.07 -3.00 -13.28
CA GLU A 41 -21.15 -3.26 -14.26
C GLU A 41 -22.48 -2.60 -13.87
N ASP A 42 -22.71 -2.39 -12.57
CA ASP A 42 -23.94 -1.80 -12.05
C ASP A 42 -23.92 -0.27 -12.09
N THR A 43 -22.76 0.34 -11.83
CA THR A 43 -22.62 1.80 -11.71
C THR A 43 -21.89 2.46 -12.88
N GLY A 44 -21.21 1.68 -13.72
CA GLY A 44 -20.36 2.15 -14.82
C GLY A 44 -19.07 2.83 -14.37
N GLU A 45 -18.76 2.84 -13.07
CA GLU A 45 -17.58 3.53 -12.54
C GLU A 45 -16.29 2.76 -12.85
N SER A 46 -15.19 3.46 -13.17
CA SER A 46 -13.87 2.85 -13.32
C SER A 46 -13.35 2.29 -11.97
N LEU A 47 -12.92 1.04 -12.01
CA LEU A 47 -12.35 0.32 -10.88
C LEU A 47 -10.88 -0.04 -11.12
N LYS A 48 -10.12 -0.13 -10.03
CA LYS A 48 -8.79 -0.75 -10.01
C LYS A 48 -8.86 -2.10 -9.30
N PHE A 49 -8.64 -3.18 -10.03
CA PHE A 49 -8.46 -4.50 -9.46
C PHE A 49 -7.01 -4.69 -9.03
N VAL A 50 -6.80 -4.96 -7.75
CA VAL A 50 -5.47 -5.01 -7.12
C VAL A 50 -5.17 -6.45 -6.74
N SER A 51 -4.19 -7.05 -7.42
CA SER A 51 -3.69 -8.39 -7.12
C SER A 51 -2.32 -8.32 -6.44
N ARG A 52 -2.09 -9.19 -5.45
CA ARG A 52 -0.85 -9.19 -4.66
C ARG A 52 0.15 -10.25 -5.18
N PRO A 53 1.46 -9.99 -5.14
CA PRO A 53 2.45 -11.03 -5.41
C PRO A 53 2.30 -12.20 -4.43
N LEU A 54 2.43 -13.44 -4.93
CA LEU A 54 2.23 -14.64 -4.12
C LEU A 54 3.24 -14.77 -2.98
N TYR A 55 4.49 -14.35 -3.22
CA TYR A 55 5.56 -14.43 -2.22
C TYR A 55 5.37 -13.45 -1.06
N ARG A 56 4.61 -12.35 -1.23
CA ARG A 56 4.63 -11.22 -0.30
C ARG A 56 3.85 -11.54 0.98
N HIS A 57 4.46 -11.24 2.13
CA HIS A 57 3.85 -11.44 3.45
C HIS A 57 2.50 -10.71 3.58
N GLU A 58 1.52 -11.33 4.23
CA GLU A 58 0.14 -10.85 4.25
C GLU A 58 -0.04 -9.52 5.00
N ALA A 59 0.84 -9.25 5.98
CA ALA A 59 0.85 -8.00 6.73
C ALA A 59 0.98 -6.75 5.83
N PHE A 60 1.63 -6.87 4.67
CA PHE A 60 1.71 -5.76 3.71
C PHE A 60 0.34 -5.38 3.16
N GLY A 61 -0.60 -6.32 3.04
CA GLY A 61 -1.97 -5.99 2.64
C GLY A 61 -2.66 -5.06 3.64
N VAL A 62 -2.47 -5.32 4.94
CA VAL A 62 -2.98 -4.46 6.03
C VAL A 62 -2.27 -3.11 6.01
N LEU A 63 -0.94 -3.12 5.85
CA LEU A 63 -0.14 -1.91 5.77
C LEU A 63 -0.58 -1.00 4.62
N PHE A 64 -0.72 -1.54 3.41
CA PHE A 64 -1.17 -0.76 2.25
C PHE A 64 -2.55 -0.17 2.46
N LYS A 65 -3.49 -0.95 3.00
CA LYS A 65 -4.84 -0.46 3.32
C LYS A 65 -4.79 0.68 4.33
N TYR A 66 -3.95 0.56 5.35
CA TYR A 66 -3.75 1.61 6.35
C TYR A 66 -3.18 2.88 5.71
N VAL A 67 -2.07 2.78 4.98
CA VAL A 67 -1.44 3.91 4.27
C VAL A 67 -2.41 4.59 3.30
N ASP A 68 -3.20 3.80 2.55
CA ASP A 68 -4.20 4.31 1.61
C ASP A 68 -5.33 5.09 2.30
N SER A 69 -5.63 4.77 3.56
CA SER A 69 -6.69 5.42 4.34
C SER A 69 -6.26 6.75 4.95
N VAL A 70 -4.96 6.97 5.17
CA VAL A 70 -4.41 8.12 5.90
C VAL A 70 -4.83 9.48 5.33
N PRO A 71 -4.86 9.73 4.00
CA PRO A 71 -5.36 10.99 3.47
C PRO A 71 -6.83 11.27 3.79
N THR A 72 -7.63 10.22 4.02
CA THR A 72 -9.04 10.35 4.43
C THR A 72 -9.16 10.61 5.93
N SER A 73 -8.28 10.00 6.74
CA SER A 73 -8.29 10.15 8.20
C SER A 73 -7.70 11.48 8.68
N TYR A 74 -6.86 12.14 7.88
CA TYR A 74 -6.19 13.39 8.25
C TYR A 74 -6.45 14.50 7.20
N PRO A 75 -7.70 14.98 7.06
CA PRO A 75 -8.07 15.96 6.03
C PRO A 75 -7.30 17.28 6.14
N ASP A 76 -6.89 17.68 7.34
CA ASP A 76 -6.10 18.90 7.58
C ASP A 76 -4.65 18.78 7.07
N LEU A 77 -4.13 17.55 6.99
CA LEU A 77 -2.79 17.28 6.44
C LEU A 77 -2.81 17.00 4.94
N PHE A 78 -3.95 16.54 4.42
CA PHE A 78 -4.10 16.13 3.03
C PHE A 78 -5.27 16.84 2.39
N HIS A 79 -4.99 17.96 1.72
CA HIS A 79 -5.97 18.64 0.90
C HIS A 79 -6.41 17.72 -0.25
N ARG A 80 -7.66 17.28 -0.21
CA ARG A 80 -8.28 16.44 -1.25
C ARG A 80 -8.79 17.32 -2.37
N THR A 81 -7.89 17.96 -3.10
CA THR A 81 -8.22 18.69 -4.33
C THR A 81 -7.96 17.80 -5.54
N GLY A 82 -8.91 17.74 -6.49
CA GLY A 82 -8.77 17.00 -7.75
C GLY A 82 -9.80 15.89 -7.97
N THR A 83 -9.53 15.06 -8.98
CA THR A 83 -10.44 14.01 -9.48
C THR A 83 -10.70 12.94 -8.43
N LYS A 84 -11.95 12.45 -8.36
CA LYS A 84 -12.36 11.31 -7.52
C LYS A 84 -11.40 10.13 -7.73
N ARG A 85 -10.80 9.62 -6.66
CA ARG A 85 -9.95 8.43 -6.69
C ARG A 85 -10.77 7.24 -7.18
N TRP A 86 -10.24 6.47 -8.14
CA TRP A 86 -10.89 5.22 -8.57
C TRP A 86 -10.98 4.25 -7.40
N LYS A 87 -12.12 3.58 -7.29
CA LYS A 87 -12.35 2.56 -6.27
C LYS A 87 -11.42 1.38 -6.53
N ARG A 88 -10.68 0.98 -5.50
CA ARG A 88 -9.74 -0.14 -5.53
C ARG A 88 -10.40 -1.37 -4.93
N ILE A 89 -10.37 -2.49 -5.65
CA ILE A 89 -10.90 -3.78 -5.21
C ILE A 89 -9.73 -4.76 -5.12
N VAL A 90 -9.44 -5.23 -3.90
CA VAL A 90 -8.44 -6.28 -3.71
C VAL A 90 -9.03 -7.59 -4.22
N THR A 91 -8.38 -8.21 -5.18
CA THR A 91 -8.82 -9.49 -5.73
C THR A 91 -8.29 -10.65 -4.87
N PRO A 92 -8.98 -11.80 -4.85
CA PRO A 92 -8.46 -13.00 -4.20
C PRO A 92 -7.28 -13.63 -4.96
N PHE A 93 -6.98 -13.15 -6.16
CA PHE A 93 -5.95 -13.69 -7.03
C PHE A 93 -4.57 -13.14 -6.68
N TYR A 94 -3.58 -14.02 -6.82
CA TYR A 94 -2.18 -13.66 -6.69
C TYR A 94 -1.55 -13.48 -8.06
N THR A 95 -0.57 -12.58 -8.16
CA THR A 95 0.30 -12.53 -9.32
C THR A 95 1.47 -13.48 -9.13
N ALA A 96 1.73 -14.29 -10.16
CA ALA A 96 2.95 -15.07 -10.26
C ALA A 96 4.10 -14.12 -10.61
N ARG A 97 4.84 -13.69 -9.59
CA ARG A 97 6.09 -12.95 -9.72
C ARG A 97 7.16 -13.70 -8.95
N GLU A 98 8.38 -13.70 -9.47
CA GLU A 98 9.52 -14.23 -8.74
C GLU A 98 9.76 -13.42 -7.47
N ALA A 99 10.12 -14.11 -6.40
CA ALA A 99 10.48 -13.52 -5.13
C ALA A 99 11.85 -12.84 -5.29
N PRO A 100 11.98 -11.52 -5.09
CA PRO A 100 13.26 -10.84 -5.25
C PRO A 100 14.23 -11.30 -4.18
N ALA A 101 15.44 -11.73 -4.51
CA ALA A 101 16.39 -12.28 -3.54
C ALA A 101 16.99 -11.26 -2.55
N HIS A 102 16.77 -9.96 -2.79
CA HIS A 102 17.38 -8.88 -2.02
C HIS A 102 16.48 -8.35 -0.89
N LEU A 103 15.26 -8.89 -0.73
CA LEU A 103 14.36 -8.46 0.34
C LEU A 103 14.65 -9.18 1.66
N PRO A 104 14.34 -8.55 2.81
CA PRO A 104 14.43 -9.22 4.10
C PRO A 104 13.48 -10.43 4.17
N SER A 105 13.85 -11.46 4.94
CA SER A 105 13.02 -12.66 5.10
C SER A 105 11.61 -12.36 5.63
N SER A 106 11.45 -11.31 6.43
CA SER A 106 10.15 -10.84 6.93
C SER A 106 9.20 -10.32 5.85
N PHE A 107 9.67 -10.14 4.62
CA PHE A 107 8.85 -9.68 3.49
C PHE A 107 8.16 -10.83 2.77
N TYR A 108 8.56 -12.07 3.04
CA TYR A 108 7.99 -13.24 2.41
C TYR A 108 6.95 -13.91 3.30
N ARG A 109 5.96 -14.52 2.66
CA ARG A 109 5.06 -15.48 3.29
C ARG A 109 5.83 -16.77 3.60
N ASP A 110 5.44 -17.47 4.64
CA ASP A 110 5.96 -18.81 4.96
C ASP A 110 5.99 -19.72 3.72
N GLY A 111 7.17 -20.30 3.47
CA GLY A 111 7.43 -21.19 2.32
C GLY A 111 8.07 -20.52 1.11
N TYR A 112 8.39 -19.23 1.19
CA TYR A 112 9.19 -18.49 0.21
C TYR A 112 10.55 -18.08 0.76
#